data_AF-A0A6L3SNX3-F1
#
_entry.id   AF-A0A6L3SNX3-F1
#
_cell.length_a   1.000
_cell.length_b   1.000
_cell.length_c   1.000
_cell.angle_alpha   90.00
_cell.angle_beta   90.00
_cell.angle_gamma   90.00
#
_symmetry.space_group_name_H-M   'P 1'
#
loop_
_entity.id
_entity.type
_entity.pdbx_description
1 polymer ?
#
loop_
_entity_poly.entity_id
_entity_poly.type
_entity_poly.pdbx_seq_one_letter_code
_entity_poly.pdbx_strand_id
1 'polypeptide(L)' 'MSGKYPKASTREGKRVVTAYVSPEAFRQLKRIAADEDMQQQDLLLEGLNAVFEKRGLSRIA' A
#
# COMPACT_ATOMS: atom_id res chain seq x y z
N MET A 1 6.05 32.56 2.92
CA MET A 1 4.86 31.90 2.34
C MET A 1 4.94 30.41 2.64
N SER A 2 4.44 29.96 3.79
CA SER A 2 4.32 28.53 4.10
C SER A 2 3.05 28.00 3.43
N GLY A 3 3.17 27.62 2.16
CA GLY A 3 2.08 27.01 1.40
C GLY A 3 1.79 25.62 1.94
N LYS A 4 0.99 25.53 3.01
CA LYS A 4 0.40 24.28 3.48
C LYS A 4 -0.61 23.85 2.40
N TYR A 5 -0.16 23.10 1.40
CA TYR A 5 -1.06 22.43 0.47
C TYR A 5 -2.12 21.67 1.28
N PRO A 6 -3.42 21.79 0.97
CA PRO A 6 -4.44 21.05 1.69
C PRO A 6 -4.11 19.57 1.64
N LYS A 7 -4.04 18.93 2.81
CA LYS A 7 -3.89 17.48 2.90
C LYS A 7 -5.04 16.88 2.09
N ALA A 8 -4.72 16.06 1.08
CA ALA A 8 -5.73 15.33 0.34
C ALA A 8 -6.60 14.55 1.34
N SER A 9 -7.92 14.74 1.27
CA SER A 9 -8.90 14.09 2.16
C SER A 9 -8.79 12.57 2.17
N THR A 10 -8.32 11.99 1.06
CA THR A 10 -8.05 10.55 0.92
C THR A 10 -7.02 9.99 1.90
N ARG A 11 -6.26 10.85 2.59
CA ARG A 11 -5.21 10.50 3.58
C ARG A 11 -5.60 10.84 5.01
N GLU A 12 -6.78 11.39 5.25
CA GLU A 12 -7.25 11.66 6.61
C GLU A 12 -7.39 10.34 7.39
N GLY A 13 -6.96 10.34 8.66
CA GLY A 13 -6.91 9.13 9.50
C GLY A 13 -5.84 8.09 9.12
N LYS A 14 -5.25 8.13 7.91
CA LYS A 14 -4.28 7.13 7.45
C LYS A 14 -2.84 7.45 7.87
N ARG A 15 -1.99 6.42 7.86
CA ARG A 15 -0.53 6.53 8.01
C ARG A 15 0.14 5.82 6.84
N VAL A 16 1.28 6.35 6.41
CA VAL A 16 2.08 5.75 5.35
C VAL A 16 2.99 4.68 5.95
N VAL A 17 3.00 3.50 5.34
CA VAL A 17 3.95 2.41 5.62
C VAL A 17 4.81 2.23 4.37
N THR A 18 6.13 2.26 4.52
CA THR A 18 7.08 2.17 3.40
C THR A 18 8.05 1.02 3.62
N ALA A 19 8.38 0.31 2.54
CA ALA A 19 9.42 -0.71 2.52
C ALA A 19 10.35 -0.47 1.32
N TYR A 20 11.65 -0.69 1.52
CA TYR A 20 12.59 -0.79 0.41
C TYR A 20 12.56 -2.21 -0.15
N VAL A 21 12.38 -2.35 -1.46
CA VAL A 21 12.31 -3.64 -2.16
C VAL A 21 13.29 -3.63 -3.33
N SER A 22 13.63 -4.81 -3.85
CA SER A 22 14.46 -4.90 -5.04
C SER A 22 13.75 -4.33 -6.28
N PRO A 23 14.50 -3.89 -7.31
CA PRO A 23 13.91 -3.48 -8.58
C PRO A 23 13.02 -4.55 -9.22
N GLU A 24 13.37 -5.83 -9.04
CA GLU A 24 12.62 -6.98 -9.55
C GLU A 24 11.24 -7.07 -8.87
N ALA A 25 11.21 -6.98 -7.54
CA ALA A 25 9.97 -7.02 -6.77
C ALA A 25 9.06 -5.83 -7.12
N PHE A 26 9.63 -4.64 -7.30
CA PHE A 26 8.88 -3.46 -7.73
C PHE A 26 8.27 -3.64 -9.13
N ARG A 27 9.02 -4.20 -10.09
CA ARG A 27 8.49 -4.51 -11.43
C ARG A 27 7.40 -5.57 -11.38
N GLN A 28 7.56 -6.59 -10.55
CA GLN A 28 6.57 -7.64 -10.38
C GLN A 28 5.26 -7.10 -9.79
N LEU A 29 5.33 -6.28 -8.73
CA LEU A 29 4.16 -5.62 -8.14
C LEU A 29 3.41 -4.76 -9.17
N LYS A 30 4.16 -3.98 -9.97
CA LYS A 30 3.59 -3.18 -11.06
C LYS A 30 2.88 -4.02 -12.12
N ARG A 31 3.48 -5.16 -12.49
CA ARG A 31 2.90 -6.06 -13.48
C ARG A 31 1.58 -6.63 -12.99
N ILE A 32 1.53 -7.14 -11.75
CA ILE A 32 0.29 -7.67 -11.15
C ILE A 32 -0.80 -6.60 -11.16
N ALA A 33 -0.48 -5.39 -10.68
CA ALA A 33 -1.42 -4.28 -10.67
C ALA A 33 -1.97 -3.95 -12.07
N ALA A 34 -1.13 -4.01 -13.11
CA ALA A 34 -1.55 -3.77 -14.49
C ALA A 34 -2.37 -4.93 -15.08
N ASP A 35 -1.97 -6.17 -14.81
CA ASP A 35 -2.63 -7.38 -15.31
C ASP A 35 -4.05 -7.55 -14.70
N GLU A 36 -4.26 -7.05 -13.47
CA GLU A 36 -5.51 -7.18 -12.71
C GLU A 36 -6.36 -5.89 -12.64
N ASP A 37 -5.96 -4.81 -13.31
CA ASP A 37 -6.60 -3.48 -13.24
C ASP A 37 -6.77 -2.96 -11.79
N MET A 38 -5.72 -3.12 -10.98
CA MET A 38 -5.67 -2.75 -9.56
C MET A 38 -4.67 -1.64 -9.28
N GLN A 39 -4.83 -0.93 -8.15
CA GLN A 39 -3.76 -0.05 -7.67
C GLN A 39 -2.71 -0.88 -6.93
N GLN A 40 -1.42 -0.51 -7.06
CA GLN A 40 -0.36 -1.11 -6.24
C GLN A 40 -0.65 -1.00 -4.74
N GLN A 41 -1.36 0.06 -4.31
CA GLN A 41 -1.82 0.23 -2.95
C GLN A 41 -2.69 -0.94 -2.48
N ASP A 42 -3.59 -1.44 -3.33
CA ASP A 42 -4.51 -2.53 -2.98
C ASP A 42 -3.73 -3.83 -2.71
N LEU A 43 -2.75 -4.14 -3.56
CA LEU A 43 -1.85 -5.28 -3.38
C LEU A 43 -0.97 -5.15 -2.12
N LEU A 44 -0.56 -3.94 -1.75
CA LEU A 44 0.17 -3.70 -0.50
C LEU A 44 -0.72 -3.95 0.72
N LEU A 45 -2.00 -3.53 0.68
CA LEU A 45 -2.96 -3.81 1.74
C LEU A 45 -3.28 -5.30 1.84
N GLU A 46 -3.38 -6.01 0.70
CA GLU A 46 -3.52 -7.46 0.66
C GLU A 46 -2.34 -8.17 1.33
N GLY A 47 -1.11 -7.81 0.95
CA GLY A 47 0.10 -8.36 1.54
C GLY A 47 0.20 -8.09 3.05
N LEU A 48 -0.20 -6.90 3.50
CA LEU A 48 -0.23 -6.56 4.93
C LEU A 48 -1.29 -7.38 5.68
N ASN A 49 -2.47 -7.56 5.10
CA ASN A 49 -3.51 -8.41 5.66
C ASN A 49 -3.08 -9.88 5.76
N ALA A 50 -2.33 -10.39 4.78
CA ALA A 50 -1.75 -11.74 4.85
C ALA A 50 -0.73 -11.88 6.00
N VAL A 51 0.04 -10.83 6.29
CA VAL A 51 0.97 -10.78 7.44
C VAL A 51 0.22 -10.84 8.78
N PHE A 52 -0.92 -10.16 8.90
CA PHE A 52 -1.80 -10.19 10.07
C PHE A 52 -2.45 -11.56 10.25
N GLU A 53 -3.03 -12.11 9.19
CA GLU A 53 -3.68 -13.41 9.20
C GLU A 53 -2.73 -14.53 9.61
N LYS A 54 -1.49 -14.53 9.07
CA LYS A 54 -0.43 -15.48 9.47
C LYS A 54 -0.11 -15.45 10.97
N ARG A 55 -0.48 -14.38 11.68
CA ARG A 55 -0.26 -14.19 13.12
C ARG A 55 -1.55 -14.33 13.94
N GLY A 56 -2.66 -14.76 13.32
CA GLY A 56 -3.96 -14.86 13.97
C GLY A 56 -4.59 -13.49 14.31
N LEU A 57 -4.17 -12.43 13.62
CA LEU A 57 -4.69 -11.08 13.82
C LEU A 57 -5.75 -10.74 12.76
N SER A 58 -6.60 -9.76 13.07
CA SER A 58 -7.64 -9.28 12.15
C SER A 58 -7.03 -8.57 10.92
N ARG A 59 -7.70 -8.74 9.78
CA ARG A 59 -7.34 -8.13 8.48
C ARG A 59 -7.83 -6.68 8.40
N ILE A 60 -7.10 -5.75 9.04
CA ILE A 60 -7.47 -4.33 9.21
C ILE A 60 -6.56 -3.34 8.47
N ALA A 61 -5.80 -3.81 7.49
CA ALA A 61 -5.00 -2.94 6.62
C ALA A 61 -5.89 -2.07 5.71
#